data_AF-A0A7X3QPI5-F1
#
_entry.id   AF-A0A7X3QPI5-F1
#
_cell.length_a   1.000
_cell.length_b   1.000
_cell.length_c   1.000
_cell.angle_alpha   90.00
_cell.angle_beta   90.00
_cell.angle_gamma   90.00
#
_symmetry.space_group_name_H-M   'P 1'
#
loop_
_entity.id
_entity.type
_entity.pdbx_description
1 polymer ?
#
loop_
_entity_poly.entity_id
_entity_poly.type
_entity_poly.pdbx_seq_one_letter_code
_entity_poly.pdbx_strand_id
1 'polypeptide(L)'
;EPDDDDVGFDERDMQEIERPINVRAKDKKAFREEIDRLAFLFEKRGRRFDYTTEPRLKAAIESRLFPSTRELQRALTRPRFARQRAEWSQRRISIVKRLIEKYGYSAVGAEDLLEYVTELLQKKTMFRTPKNEGIEWHWDLYPTKATLVRPAEES
;
A
#
# COMPACT_ATOMS: atom_id res chain seq x y z
N GLU A 1 -41.56 23.83 -2.37
CA GLU A 1 -40.15 23.67 -2.76
C GLU A 1 -39.88 22.20 -2.89
N PRO A 2 -39.20 21.71 -3.95
CA PRO A 2 -38.65 20.38 -3.89
C PRO A 2 -37.37 20.44 -3.05
N ASP A 3 -37.33 19.62 -2.02
CA ASP A 3 -36.16 19.43 -1.17
C ASP A 3 -34.96 19.05 -2.04
N ASP A 4 -33.91 19.88 -1.98
CA ASP A 4 -32.56 19.54 -2.46
C ASP A 4 -32.02 18.43 -1.56
N ASP A 5 -32.54 17.21 -1.73
CA ASP A 5 -31.82 15.99 -1.40
C ASP A 5 -30.64 15.90 -2.37
N ASP A 6 -29.62 16.72 -2.11
CA ASP A 6 -28.28 16.63 -2.66
C ASP A 6 -27.77 15.24 -2.28
N VAL A 7 -27.97 14.28 -3.18
CA VAL A 7 -27.22 13.02 -3.25
C VAL A 7 -25.77 13.36 -3.69
N GLY A 8 -25.21 14.38 -3.06
CA GLY A 8 -23.86 14.84 -3.23
C GLY A 8 -22.97 13.79 -2.60
N PHE A 9 -22.15 13.16 -3.43
CA PHE A 9 -20.99 12.41 -2.98
C PHE A 9 -20.37 13.13 -1.79
N ASP A 10 -20.28 12.44 -0.64
CA ASP A 10 -19.82 13.00 0.62
C ASP A 10 -18.60 13.89 0.33
N GLU A 11 -18.68 15.19 0.62
CA GLU A 11 -17.62 16.17 0.31
C GLU A 11 -16.26 15.68 0.85
N ARG A 12 -16.30 14.88 1.92
CA ARG A 12 -15.17 14.13 2.45
C ARG A 12 -14.54 13.18 1.43
N ASP A 13 -15.33 12.34 0.75
CA ASP A 13 -14.84 11.42 -0.29
C ASP A 13 -14.21 12.18 -1.46
N MET A 14 -14.83 13.30 -1.87
CA MET A 14 -14.27 14.15 -2.93
C MET A 14 -12.93 14.76 -2.52
N GLN A 15 -12.79 15.21 -1.28
CA GLN A 15 -11.51 15.70 -0.75
C GLN A 15 -10.45 14.60 -0.65
N GLU A 16 -10.85 13.37 -0.29
CA GLU A 16 -9.95 12.22 -0.22
C GLU A 16 -9.44 11.79 -1.60
N ILE A 17 -10.22 11.97 -2.67
CA ILE A 17 -9.82 11.69 -4.06
C ILE A 17 -8.96 12.84 -4.63
N GLU A 18 -9.28 14.10 -4.34
CA GLU A 18 -8.56 15.25 -4.88
C GLU A 18 -7.17 15.47 -4.26
N ARG A 19 -7.00 15.11 -2.98
CA ARG A 19 -5.75 15.36 -2.24
C ARG A 19 -4.55 14.58 -2.80
N PRO A 20 -4.63 13.27 -3.11
CA PRO A 20 -3.52 12.51 -3.66
C PRO A 20 -3.00 13.01 -5.02
N ILE A 21 -3.90 13.53 -5.86
CA ILE A 21 -3.55 14.08 -7.19
C ILE A 21 -3.17 15.56 -7.17
N ASN A 22 -3.05 16.14 -5.96
CA ASN A 22 -2.60 17.51 -5.74
C ASN A 22 -3.42 18.56 -6.53
N VAL A 23 -4.75 18.36 -6.64
CA VAL A 23 -5.63 19.40 -7.19
C VAL A 23 -5.61 20.60 -6.25
N ARG A 24 -5.18 21.76 -6.76
CA ARG A 24 -5.16 22.99 -5.97
C ARG A 24 -6.58 23.36 -5.56
N ALA A 25 -6.74 24.00 -4.40
CA ALA A 25 -8.07 24.37 -3.89
C ALA A 25 -8.91 25.15 -4.92
N LYS A 26 -8.27 26.03 -5.70
CA LYS A 26 -8.90 26.79 -6.79
C LYS A 26 -9.37 25.96 -7.99
N ASP A 27 -8.76 24.79 -8.21
CA ASP A 27 -8.99 23.94 -9.37
C ASP A 27 -9.92 22.75 -9.03
N LYS A 28 -10.31 22.57 -7.75
CA LYS A 28 -11.22 21.51 -7.29
C LYS A 28 -12.56 21.55 -8.00
N LYS A 29 -13.20 22.73 -8.00
CA LYS A 29 -14.49 22.93 -8.68
C LYS A 29 -14.39 22.61 -10.17
N ALA A 30 -13.35 23.10 -10.83
CA ALA A 30 -13.11 22.84 -12.24
C ALA A 30 -12.89 21.35 -12.54
N PHE A 31 -12.19 20.63 -11.67
CA PHE A 31 -11.99 19.19 -11.77
C PHE A 31 -13.31 18.42 -11.63
N ARG A 32 -14.17 18.78 -10.67
CA ARG A 32 -15.49 18.15 -10.51
C ARG A 32 -16.36 18.35 -11.75
N GLU A 33 -16.45 19.60 -12.22
CA GLU A 33 -17.18 19.92 -13.45
C GLU A 33 -16.61 19.20 -14.69
N GLU A 34 -15.29 18.97 -14.74
CA GLU A 34 -14.64 18.19 -15.79
C GLU A 34 -15.07 16.73 -15.76
N ILE A 35 -15.10 16.09 -14.58
CA ILE A 35 -15.59 14.71 -14.42
C ILE A 35 -17.07 14.61 -14.78
N ASP A 36 -17.91 15.55 -14.35
CA ASP A 36 -19.34 15.56 -14.68
C ASP A 36 -19.57 15.73 -16.17
N ARG A 37 -18.82 16.63 -16.83
CA ARG A 37 -18.87 16.80 -18.29
C ARG A 37 -18.44 15.53 -19.01
N LEU A 38 -17.39 14.85 -18.54
CA LEU A 38 -16.95 13.58 -19.11
C LEU A 38 -18.03 12.50 -18.95
N ALA A 39 -18.62 12.35 -17.76
CA ALA A 39 -19.70 11.40 -17.51
C ALA A 39 -20.90 11.66 -18.46
N PHE A 40 -21.31 12.92 -18.60
CA PHE A 40 -22.39 13.33 -19.51
C PHE A 40 -22.08 13.01 -20.99
N LEU A 41 -20.84 13.26 -21.44
CA LEU A 41 -20.42 12.94 -22.82
C LEU A 41 -20.44 11.43 -23.08
N PHE A 42 -20.08 10.62 -22.10
CA PHE A 42 -20.14 9.15 -22.20
C PHE A 42 -21.57 8.65 -22.28
N GLU A 43 -22.45 9.17 -21.42
CA GLU A 43 -23.88 8.87 -21.43
C GLU A 43 -24.52 9.23 -22.78
N LYS A 44 -24.22 10.41 -23.33
CA LYS A 44 -24.70 10.83 -24.65
C LYS A 44 -24.24 9.91 -25.79
N ARG A 45 -23.09 9.26 -25.65
CA ARG A 45 -22.57 8.29 -26.62
C ARG A 45 -23.06 6.86 -26.36
N GLY A 46 -23.96 6.67 -25.39
CA GLY A 46 -24.48 5.35 -25.01
C GLY A 46 -23.42 4.46 -24.36
N ARG A 47 -22.35 5.03 -23.80
CA ARG A 47 -21.28 4.30 -23.11
C ARG A 47 -21.32 4.58 -21.61
N ARG A 48 -20.97 3.60 -20.78
CA ARG A 48 -20.79 3.84 -19.34
C ARG A 48 -19.47 4.56 -19.09
N PHE A 49 -19.51 5.55 -18.20
CA PHE A 49 -18.32 6.17 -17.66
C PHE A 49 -17.59 5.18 -16.77
N ASP A 50 -16.28 5.04 -16.97
CA ASP A 50 -15.40 4.20 -16.15
C ASP A 50 -14.28 5.06 -15.56
N TYR A 51 -13.87 4.78 -14.32
CA TYR A 51 -12.84 5.52 -13.62
C TYR A 51 -11.47 5.44 -14.32
N THR A 52 -11.26 4.41 -15.14
CA THR A 52 -10.04 4.25 -15.96
C THR A 52 -9.98 5.20 -17.15
N THR A 53 -11.09 5.86 -17.48
CA THR A 53 -11.22 6.73 -18.65
C THR A 53 -10.41 8.01 -18.50
N GLU A 54 -10.29 8.51 -17.27
CA GLU A 54 -9.53 9.72 -16.97
C GLU A 54 -8.32 9.34 -16.08
N PRO A 55 -7.09 9.69 -16.50
CA PRO A 55 -5.87 9.25 -15.85
C PRO A 55 -5.67 9.82 -14.43
N ARG A 56 -6.13 11.04 -14.14
CA ARG A 56 -6.07 11.66 -12.81
C ARG A 56 -7.02 10.98 -11.83
N LEU A 57 -8.25 10.69 -12.20
CA LEU A 57 -9.25 9.98 -11.40
C LEU A 57 -8.78 8.56 -11.12
N LYS A 58 -8.26 7.87 -12.13
CA LYS A 58 -7.61 6.56 -11.94
C LYS A 58 -6.47 6.65 -10.93
N ALA A 59 -5.53 7.60 -11.11
CA ALA A 59 -4.40 7.77 -10.20
C ALA A 59 -4.84 8.14 -8.77
N ALA A 60 -5.90 8.92 -8.62
CA ALA A 60 -6.48 9.27 -7.33
C ALA A 60 -7.03 8.05 -6.60
N ILE A 61 -7.81 7.22 -7.31
CA ILE A 61 -8.39 5.98 -6.77
C ILE A 61 -7.28 4.99 -6.45
N GLU A 62 -6.31 4.80 -7.34
CA GLU A 62 -5.16 3.92 -7.10
C GLU A 62 -4.35 4.38 -5.88
N SER A 63 -4.13 5.68 -5.71
CA SER A 63 -3.44 6.21 -4.53
C SER A 63 -4.25 6.05 -3.23
N ARG A 64 -5.58 6.05 -3.32
CA ARG A 64 -6.46 5.78 -2.18
C ARG A 64 -6.43 4.31 -1.78
N LEU A 65 -6.43 3.40 -2.77
CA LEU A 65 -6.50 1.95 -2.55
C LEU A 65 -5.13 1.33 -2.26
N PHE A 66 -4.07 1.83 -2.90
CA PHE A 66 -2.73 1.27 -2.80
C PHE A 66 -1.83 2.22 -2.01
N PRO A 67 -1.47 1.87 -0.76
CA PRO A 67 -0.48 2.63 -0.02
C PRO A 67 0.85 2.62 -0.78
N SER A 68 1.61 3.70 -0.67
CA SER A 68 2.93 3.79 -1.29
C SER A 68 3.86 2.72 -0.73
N THR A 69 4.85 2.30 -1.52
CA THR A 69 5.89 1.35 -1.08
C THR A 69 6.58 1.79 0.22
N ARG A 70 6.75 3.10 0.41
CA ARG A 70 7.32 3.69 1.63
C ARG A 70 6.40 3.56 2.84
N GLU A 71 5.09 3.67 2.65
CA GLU A 71 4.11 3.47 3.72
C GLU A 71 4.03 2.01 4.12
N LEU A 72 4.06 1.09 3.14
CA LEU A 72 4.16 -0.34 3.40
C LEU A 72 5.45 -0.68 4.17
N GLN A 73 6.59 -0.13 3.74
CA GLN A 73 7.87 -0.27 4.46
C GLN A 73 7.75 0.19 5.91
N ARG A 74 7.17 1.38 6.16
CA ARG A 74 6.96 1.91 7.52
C ARG A 74 6.02 1.05 8.36
N ALA A 75 4.95 0.52 7.75
CA ALA A 75 3.99 -0.32 8.45
C ALA A 75 4.58 -1.68 8.87
N LEU A 76 5.50 -2.23 8.07
CA LEU A 76 6.15 -3.51 8.34
C LEU A 76 7.41 -3.37 9.21
N THR A 77 8.11 -2.24 9.14
CA THR A 77 9.32 -1.99 9.94
C THR A 77 8.99 -1.75 11.41
N ARG A 78 9.79 -2.31 12.31
CA ARG A 78 9.61 -2.16 13.77
C ARG A 78 9.66 -0.68 14.19
N PRO A 79 8.61 -0.15 14.84
CA PRO A 79 8.60 1.25 15.26
C PRO A 79 9.49 1.48 16.49
N ARG A 80 10.06 2.69 16.58
CA ARG A 80 10.93 3.11 17.69
C ARG A 80 10.17 3.28 19.01
N PHE A 81 8.94 3.81 18.97
CA PHE A 81 8.17 4.16 20.17
C PHE A 81 7.40 2.97 20.74
N ALA A 82 7.50 2.75 22.06
CA ALA A 82 6.88 1.63 22.77
C ALA A 82 5.36 1.51 22.53
N ARG A 83 4.64 2.63 22.54
CA ARG A 83 3.19 2.67 22.30
C ARG A 83 2.80 2.09 20.95
N GLN A 84 3.61 2.32 19.92
CA GLN A 84 3.36 1.83 18.55
C GLN A 84 3.84 0.38 18.38
N ARG A 85 4.79 -0.10 19.21
CA ARG A 85 5.31 -1.47 19.12
C ARG A 85 4.25 -2.52 19.44
N ALA A 86 3.35 -2.26 20.38
CA ALA A 86 2.28 -3.20 20.72
C ALA A 86 1.35 -3.44 19.52
N GLU A 87 0.88 -2.35 18.90
CA GLU A 87 0.02 -2.42 17.72
C GLU A 87 0.74 -3.05 16.52
N TRP A 88 1.99 -2.66 16.26
CA TRP A 88 2.81 -3.26 15.21
C TRP A 88 2.99 -4.77 15.40
N SER A 89 3.30 -5.22 16.62
CA SER A 89 3.47 -6.63 16.94
C SER A 89 2.19 -7.42 16.67
N GLN A 90 1.04 -6.90 17.12
CA GLN A 90 -0.25 -7.52 16.90
C GLN A 90 -0.59 -7.63 15.40
N ARG A 91 -0.31 -6.57 14.63
CA ARG A 91 -0.49 -6.59 13.17
C ARG A 91 0.43 -7.64 12.52
N ARG A 92 1.71 -7.69 12.91
CA ARG A 92 2.66 -8.69 12.41
C ARG A 92 2.15 -10.12 12.66
N ILE A 93 1.71 -10.40 13.89
CA ILE A 93 1.13 -11.70 14.27
C ILE A 93 -0.10 -12.02 13.40
N SER A 94 -0.98 -11.06 13.16
CA SER A 94 -2.17 -11.27 12.32
C SER A 94 -1.83 -11.63 10.88
N ILE A 95 -0.76 -11.05 10.32
CA ILE A 95 -0.30 -11.32 8.96
C ILE A 95 0.27 -12.73 8.88
N VAL A 96 1.17 -13.08 9.82
CA VAL A 96 1.76 -14.42 9.91
C VAL A 96 0.67 -15.49 10.07
N LYS A 97 -0.30 -15.25 10.96
CA LYS A 97 -1.44 -16.16 11.15
C LYS A 97 -2.22 -16.36 9.85
N ARG A 98 -2.49 -15.30 9.10
CA ARG A 98 -3.15 -15.39 7.79
C ARG A 98 -2.33 -16.17 6.77
N LEU A 99 -1.00 -15.98 6.74
CA LEU A 99 -0.10 -16.73 5.86
C LEU A 99 -0.18 -18.23 6.15
N ILE A 100 -0.21 -18.61 7.43
CA ILE A 100 -0.34 -20.01 7.84
C ILE A 100 -1.74 -20.55 7.47
N GLU A 101 -2.81 -19.88 7.89
CA GLU A 101 -4.17 -20.40 7.77
C GLU A 101 -4.70 -20.41 6.34
N LYS A 102 -4.42 -19.37 5.55
CA LYS A 102 -4.99 -19.22 4.20
C LYS A 102 -4.07 -19.71 3.08
N TYR A 103 -2.76 -19.68 3.31
CA TYR A 103 -1.77 -19.95 2.27
C TYR A 103 -0.84 -21.14 2.60
N GLY A 104 -1.03 -21.79 3.76
CA GLY A 104 -0.34 -23.03 4.10
C GLY A 104 1.14 -22.88 4.45
N TYR A 105 1.60 -21.66 4.77
CA TYR A 105 2.99 -21.46 5.18
C TYR A 105 3.25 -22.13 6.54
N SER A 106 4.47 -22.62 6.74
CA SER A 106 4.96 -22.98 8.07
C SER A 106 5.15 -21.72 8.91
N ALA A 107 5.11 -21.84 10.24
CA ALA A 107 5.32 -20.68 11.12
C ALA A 107 6.66 -19.99 10.87
N VAL A 108 7.72 -20.78 10.65
CA VAL A 108 9.07 -20.28 10.36
C VAL A 108 9.12 -19.60 8.99
N GLY A 109 8.55 -20.23 7.95
CA GLY A 109 8.56 -19.68 6.60
C GLY A 109 7.72 -18.40 6.46
N ALA A 110 6.61 -18.30 7.21
CA ALA A 110 5.79 -17.09 7.22
C ALA A 110 6.51 -15.89 7.86
N GLU A 111 7.29 -16.13 8.91
CA GLU A 111 8.11 -15.09 9.56
C GLU A 111 9.31 -14.70 8.70
N ASP A 112 10.04 -15.67 8.15
CA ASP A 112 11.16 -15.45 7.24
C ASP A 112 10.73 -14.66 6.00
N LEU A 113 9.60 -15.04 5.37
CA LEU A 113 9.04 -14.31 4.24
C LEU A 113 8.74 -12.85 4.59
N LEU A 114 8.16 -12.60 5.77
CA LEU A 114 7.82 -11.26 6.21
C LEU A 114 9.06 -10.40 6.45
N GLU A 115 10.12 -10.99 6.98
CA GLU A 115 11.43 -10.35 7.13
C GLU A 115 12.09 -10.08 5.79
N TYR A 116 12.08 -11.07 4.88
CA TYR A 116 12.60 -10.94 3.53
C TYR A 116 11.94 -9.78 2.78
N VAL A 117 10.60 -9.71 2.79
CA VAL A 117 9.86 -8.61 2.17
C VAL A 117 10.18 -7.27 2.83
N THR A 118 10.30 -7.23 4.16
CA THR A 118 10.63 -5.99 4.87
C THR A 118 12.00 -5.45 4.45
N GLU A 119 13.00 -6.33 4.36
CA GLU A 119 14.37 -5.98 3.99
C GLU A 119 14.49 -5.65 2.49
N LEU A 120 13.70 -6.31 1.64
CA LEU A 120 13.58 -5.98 0.21
C LEU A 120 12.99 -4.58 0.01
N LEU A 121 11.96 -4.22 0.79
CA LEU A 121 11.39 -2.88 0.79
C LEU A 121 12.36 -1.82 1.31
N GLN A 122 13.31 -2.20 2.17
CA GLN A 122 14.44 -1.36 2.59
C GLN A 122 15.54 -1.23 1.53
N LYS A 123 15.36 -1.83 0.34
CA LYS A 123 16.32 -1.86 -0.77
C LYS A 123 17.65 -2.52 -0.40
N LYS A 124 17.66 -3.45 0.56
CA LYS A 124 18.86 -4.26 0.83
C LYS A 124 19.04 -5.28 -0.29
N THR A 125 20.25 -5.41 -0.80
CA THR A 125 20.59 -6.41 -1.83
C THR A 125 20.77 -7.76 -1.15
N MET A 126 19.80 -8.64 -1.31
CA MET A 126 19.80 -10.01 -0.73
C MET A 126 20.80 -10.94 -1.39
N PHE A 127 21.24 -10.58 -2.59
CA PHE A 127 22.27 -11.27 -3.32
C PHE A 127 23.25 -10.27 -3.90
N ARG A 128 24.49 -10.69 -4.08
CA ARG A 128 25.50 -9.97 -4.84
C ARG A 128 25.90 -10.81 -6.04
N THR A 129 26.26 -10.12 -7.12
CA THR A 129 26.84 -10.74 -8.30
C THR A 129 28.20 -10.09 -8.52
N PRO A 130 29.28 -10.66 -7.94
CA PRO A 130 30.62 -10.18 -8.20
C PRO A 130 30.94 -10.34 -9.70
N LYS A 131 31.81 -9.48 -10.24
CA LYS A 131 32.24 -9.64 -11.64
C LYS A 131 33.07 -10.92 -11.74
N ASN A 132 32.54 -11.91 -12.45
CA ASN A 132 33.11 -13.24 -12.75
C ASN A 132 32.96 -14.34 -11.68
N GLU A 133 32.16 -14.11 -10.64
CA GLU A 133 31.76 -15.15 -9.69
C GLU A 133 30.23 -15.26 -9.65
N GLY A 134 29.72 -16.42 -9.23
CA GLY A 134 28.29 -16.72 -9.23
C GLY A 134 27.45 -15.81 -8.33
N ILE A 135 26.18 -16.17 -8.14
CA ILE A 135 25.29 -15.42 -7.24
C ILE A 135 25.64 -15.75 -5.79
N GLU A 136 26.10 -14.75 -5.04
CA GLU A 136 26.30 -14.84 -3.59
C GLU A 136 24.98 -14.48 -2.88
N TRP A 137 24.40 -15.43 -2.15
CA TRP A 137 23.21 -15.18 -1.34
C TRP A 137 23.62 -14.70 0.06
N HIS A 138 23.13 -13.54 0.46
CA HIS A 138 23.28 -13.01 1.83
C HIS A 138 22.07 -13.28 2.72
N TRP A 139 20.98 -13.79 2.14
CA TRP A 139 19.81 -14.23 2.90
C TRP A 139 19.99 -15.70 3.32
N ASP A 140 19.63 -16.02 4.56
CA ASP A 140 19.74 -17.39 5.06
C ASP A 140 18.78 -18.32 4.31
N LEU A 141 19.33 -19.32 3.62
CA LEU A 141 18.54 -20.27 2.81
C LEU A 141 17.73 -21.26 3.65
N TYR A 142 18.10 -21.42 4.92
CA TYR A 142 17.49 -22.37 5.85
C TYR A 142 17.13 -21.66 7.17
N PRO A 143 16.10 -20.82 7.18
CA PRO A 143 15.67 -20.14 8.38
C PRO A 143 15.21 -21.16 9.42
N THR A 144 15.71 -21.00 10.65
CA THR A 144 15.19 -21.71 11.82
C THR A 144 14.61 -20.70 12.80
N LYS A 145 13.79 -21.15 13.75
CA LYS A 145 13.27 -20.27 14.81
C LYS A 145 14.38 -19.53 15.57
N ALA A 146 15.56 -20.13 15.72
CA ALA A 146 16.70 -19.50 16.38
C ALA A 146 17.32 -18.40 15.52
N THR A 147 17.35 -18.57 14.20
CA THR A 147 17.92 -17.61 13.24
C THR A 147 17.05 -16.35 13.09
N LEU A 148 15.73 -16.49 13.18
CA LEU A 148 14.76 -15.38 13.05
C LEU A 148 14.69 -14.50 14.31
N VAL A 149 15.14 -15.00 15.47
CA VAL A 149 15.33 -14.16 16.65
C VAL A 149 16.62 -13.38 16.45
N ARG A 150 16.55 -12.27 15.70
CA ARG A 150 17.69 -11.34 15.64
C ARG A 150 18.04 -10.94 17.07
N PRO A 151 19.31 -11.06 17.50
CA PRO A 151 19.74 -10.40 18.72
C PRO A 151 19.38 -8.94 18.54
N ALA A 152 18.69 -8.36 19.54
CA ALA A 152 18.45 -6.93 19.56
C ALA A 152 19.81 -6.28 19.40
N GLU A 153 20.07 -5.66 18.24
CA GLU A 153 21.35 -5.00 17.99
C GLU A 153 21.60 -4.05 19.15
N GLU A 154 22.69 -4.32 19.88
CA GLU A 154 23.29 -3.40 20.82
C GLU A 154 23.49 -2.07 20.08
N SER A 155 22.87 -1.02 20.62
CA SER A 155 23.13 0.37 20.31
C SER A 155 22.82 1.20 21.54
#